data_AF-A0A0H4X874-F1
#
_entry.id   AF-A0A0H4X874-F1
#
_cell.length_a   1.000
_cell.length_b   1.000
_cell.length_c   1.000
_cell.angle_alpha   90.00
_cell.angle_beta   90.00
_cell.angle_gamma   90.00
#
_symmetry.space_group_name_H-M   'P 1'
#
loop_
_entity.id
_entity.type
_entity.pdbx_description
1 polymer ?
#
loop_
_entity_poly.entity_id
_entity_poly.type
_entity_poly.pdbx_seq_one_letter_code
_entity_poly.pdbx_strand_id
1 'polypeptide(L)'
;MPPRSAAPETAPPPPSTASFALIIGVNRSHEPDQPELRFADDDAARYLDLFRMLGARTYLLARLDDNTRRLHPQAAAEALDPKHSELSASVKKLGEDIALARSRGVETVAYVVYAGHGNVRNGEGYVSLEDGPLTGQQLSTQVVGKLGADRVHLIVDACYSYFLAYSRGPGGQRRPLPAGFTRAVGLALADNVGLLLSTSSARESHEWEAFEAGVFNHEVRSGLFGAADADGDGQVSYREIAAFVERANAAIPNERFRPQLHARPPKGSELLVDLRPGMDRRLEVDGAQGAHYLLEDANGVRLAEFHNAQGQALRLLRPPPRGPVFLRRVGDETQEFALPTTQDVVRLESLSAEAPRVASRGAAHAAFQHIFTLPFGSDTVSGFELRPPPSLTLMEDAREPGRLRKQLGWGALSLGVASAGVGMWTTLKARDLRNGVPPNLPQQEAAARNRRINALNTTSGVLYGLGGAAVLGGALLFLWPDTDTMPLATLGSEGAGLGLTGAF
;
A
#
# COMPACT_ATOMS: atom_id res chain seq x y z
N MET A 1 50.41 -36.15 39.80
CA MET A 1 49.32 -36.04 38.81
C MET A 1 49.62 -34.85 37.92
N PRO A 2 49.76 -35.02 36.59
CA PRO A 2 49.92 -33.88 35.70
C PRO A 2 48.57 -33.15 35.50
N PRO A 3 48.58 -31.85 35.20
CA PRO A 3 47.36 -31.10 34.93
C PRO A 3 46.72 -31.58 33.62
N ARG A 4 45.39 -31.81 33.67
CA ARG A 4 44.58 -32.15 32.49
C ARG A 4 44.62 -30.97 31.51
N SER A 5 45.15 -31.23 30.31
CA SER A 5 45.03 -30.35 29.15
C SER A 5 43.54 -30.15 28.84
N ALA A 6 43.10 -28.89 28.86
CA ALA A 6 41.79 -28.50 28.36
C ALA A 6 41.75 -28.80 26.86
N ALA A 7 40.71 -29.52 26.43
CA ALA A 7 40.44 -29.78 25.02
C ALA A 7 40.15 -28.44 24.31
N PRO A 8 40.58 -28.26 23.05
CA PRO A 8 40.24 -27.07 22.29
C PRO A 8 38.73 -26.98 22.10
N GLU A 9 38.19 -25.83 22.50
CA GLU A 9 36.81 -25.42 22.23
C GLU A 9 36.59 -25.47 20.71
N THR A 10 35.80 -26.45 20.26
CA THR A 10 35.46 -26.64 18.86
C THR A 10 34.71 -25.40 18.38
N ALA A 11 35.24 -24.74 17.34
CA ALA A 11 34.58 -23.62 16.70
C ALA A 11 33.12 -23.98 16.34
N PRO A 12 32.15 -23.07 16.54
CA PRO A 12 30.76 -23.33 16.19
C PRO A 12 30.64 -23.75 14.73
N PRO A 13 29.76 -24.71 14.39
CA PRO A 13 29.56 -25.10 13.00
C PRO A 13 29.19 -23.88 12.16
N PRO A 14 29.66 -23.80 10.90
CA PRO A 14 29.31 -22.69 10.03
C PRO A 14 27.78 -22.58 9.93
N PRO A 15 27.22 -21.36 9.86
CA PRO A 15 25.78 -21.17 9.75
C PRO A 15 25.27 -21.98 8.56
N SER A 16 24.21 -22.76 8.77
CA SER A 16 23.62 -23.62 7.73
C SER A 16 23.05 -22.81 6.57
N THR A 17 22.85 -21.50 6.78
CA THR A 17 22.18 -20.61 5.84
C THR A 17 22.79 -19.20 5.89
N ALA A 18 22.95 -18.56 4.74
CA ALA A 18 23.34 -17.16 4.61
C ALA A 18 22.11 -16.32 4.22
N SER A 19 21.79 -15.33 5.06
CA SER A 19 20.65 -14.44 4.88
C SER A 19 21.05 -13.11 4.27
N PHE A 20 20.21 -12.60 3.37
CA PHE A 20 20.40 -11.31 2.72
C PHE A 20 19.09 -10.51 2.69
N ALA A 21 19.14 -9.19 2.78
CA ALA A 21 17.94 -8.36 2.67
C ALA A 21 18.16 -7.16 1.76
N LEU A 22 17.27 -6.98 0.77
CA LEU A 22 17.09 -5.77 0.00
C LEU A 22 15.87 -5.03 0.54
N ILE A 23 16.07 -3.83 1.08
CA ILE A 23 15.04 -3.07 1.78
C ILE A 23 14.84 -1.75 1.06
N ILE A 24 13.59 -1.45 0.70
CA ILE A 24 13.22 -0.31 -0.12
C ILE A 24 12.12 0.48 0.61
N GLY A 25 12.39 1.74 0.95
CA GLY A 25 11.44 2.66 1.56
C GLY A 25 11.26 3.89 0.68
N VAL A 26 10.03 4.16 0.23
CA VAL A 26 9.74 5.23 -0.73
C VAL A 26 8.63 6.14 -0.20
N ASN A 27 9.02 7.28 0.36
CA ASN A 27 8.07 8.30 0.79
C ASN A 27 7.46 9.06 -0.39
N ARG A 28 8.32 9.48 -1.33
CA ARG A 28 7.92 10.28 -2.48
C ARG A 28 7.64 9.41 -3.71
N SER A 29 6.41 9.48 -4.21
CA SER A 29 6.04 8.83 -5.47
C SER A 29 6.70 9.51 -6.67
N HIS A 30 6.84 8.77 -7.77
CA HIS A 30 7.14 9.35 -9.08
C HIS A 30 5.94 10.12 -9.66
N GLU A 31 4.73 9.89 -9.14
CA GLU A 31 3.51 10.59 -9.53
C GLU A 31 3.43 11.95 -8.82
N PRO A 32 3.41 13.08 -9.56
CA PRO A 32 3.47 14.42 -8.96
C PRO A 32 2.30 14.75 -8.03
N ASP A 33 1.13 14.17 -8.29
CA ASP A 33 -0.12 14.46 -7.58
C ASP A 33 -0.32 13.58 -6.34
N GLN A 34 0.57 12.61 -6.10
CA GLN A 34 0.46 11.70 -4.96
C GLN A 34 1.16 12.30 -3.73
N PRO A 35 0.48 12.41 -2.58
CA PRO A 35 1.08 13.00 -1.38
C PRO A 35 2.27 12.17 -0.88
N GLU A 36 3.28 12.86 -0.35
CA GLU A 36 4.47 12.24 0.21
C GLU A 36 4.11 11.50 1.52
N LEU A 37 4.48 10.23 1.61
CA LEU A 37 4.33 9.45 2.84
C LEU A 37 5.34 9.94 3.88
N ARG A 38 5.08 9.60 5.15
CA ARG A 38 5.89 10.06 6.28
C ARG A 38 6.79 9.01 6.91
N PHE A 39 6.52 7.72 6.69
CA PHE A 39 7.08 6.64 7.52
C PHE A 39 7.69 5.48 6.73
N ALA A 40 7.67 5.51 5.39
CA ALA A 40 8.21 4.41 4.61
C ALA A 40 9.75 4.32 4.74
N ASP A 41 10.42 5.46 4.91
CA ASP A 41 11.85 5.52 5.22
C ASP A 41 12.17 5.07 6.64
N ASP A 42 11.37 5.46 7.64
CA ASP A 42 11.47 4.92 9.00
C ASP A 42 11.36 3.40 9.01
N ASP A 43 10.38 2.85 8.28
CA ASP A 43 10.14 1.41 8.24
C ASP A 43 11.30 0.67 7.59
N ALA A 44 11.86 1.21 6.52
CA ALA A 44 13.05 0.68 5.89
C ALA A 44 14.26 0.69 6.84
N ALA A 45 14.45 1.75 7.61
CA ALA A 45 15.53 1.83 8.61
C ALA A 45 15.34 0.81 9.75
N ARG A 46 14.11 0.56 10.20
CA ARG A 46 13.80 -0.45 11.23
C ARG A 46 13.99 -1.88 10.72
N TYR A 47 13.64 -2.15 9.46
CA TYR A 47 13.95 -3.45 8.84
C TYR A 47 15.45 -3.65 8.67
N LEU A 48 16.22 -2.59 8.38
CA LEU A 48 17.68 -2.67 8.33
C LEU A 48 18.23 -3.14 9.69
N ASP A 49 17.81 -2.51 10.78
CA ASP A 49 18.24 -2.89 12.12
C ASP A 49 17.83 -4.35 12.46
N LEU A 50 16.59 -4.75 12.13
CA LEU A 50 16.09 -6.11 12.33
C LEU A 50 16.91 -7.17 11.59
N PHE A 51 17.09 -7.02 10.28
CA PHE A 51 17.79 -8.03 9.48
C PHE A 51 19.28 -8.13 9.84
N ARG A 52 19.90 -7.02 10.28
CA ARG A 52 21.28 -7.06 10.79
C ARG A 52 21.39 -7.79 12.12
N MET A 53 20.41 -7.66 13.02
CA MET A 53 20.38 -8.46 14.24
C MET A 53 20.30 -9.96 13.94
N LEU A 54 19.63 -10.33 12.85
CA LEU A 54 19.55 -11.70 12.36
C LEU A 54 20.77 -12.15 11.55
N GLY A 55 21.83 -11.34 11.50
CA GLY A 55 23.07 -11.65 10.79
C GLY A 55 22.97 -11.55 9.26
N ALA A 56 21.90 -10.96 8.72
CA ALA A 56 21.74 -10.82 7.28
C ALA A 56 22.65 -9.71 6.72
N ARG A 57 23.14 -9.92 5.51
CA ARG A 57 23.78 -8.85 4.73
C ARG A 57 22.70 -7.97 4.09
N THR A 58 22.73 -6.67 4.38
CA THR A 58 21.65 -5.75 4.03
C THR A 58 22.03 -4.75 2.94
N TYR A 59 21.03 -4.37 2.15
CA TYR A 59 21.06 -3.33 1.12
C TYR A 59 19.86 -2.41 1.34
N LEU A 60 20.08 -1.11 1.46
CA LEU A 60 19.02 -0.14 1.77
C LEU A 60 18.89 0.92 0.67
N LEU A 61 17.67 1.05 0.15
CA LEU A 61 17.27 2.11 -0.76
C LEU A 61 16.14 2.90 -0.10
N ALA A 62 16.47 4.06 0.45
CA ALA A 62 15.49 4.95 1.05
C ALA A 62 16.05 6.37 1.14
N ARG A 63 15.27 7.36 0.70
CA ARG A 63 15.60 8.75 0.97
C ARG A 63 15.13 9.09 2.38
N LEU A 64 16.06 9.00 3.32
CA LEU A 64 15.75 9.25 4.73
C LEU A 64 15.53 10.73 5.02
N ASP A 65 14.45 11.02 5.74
CA ASP A 65 14.18 12.36 6.25
C ASP A 65 15.14 12.75 7.39
N ASP A 66 15.08 14.01 7.81
CA ASP A 66 15.93 14.52 8.88
C ASP A 66 15.78 13.78 10.21
N ASN A 67 14.57 13.31 10.52
CA ASN A 67 14.28 12.63 11.76
C ASN A 67 14.80 11.19 11.74
N THR A 68 14.48 10.44 10.69
CA THR A 68 14.95 9.07 10.45
C THR A 68 16.47 9.03 10.43
N ARG A 69 17.14 10.01 9.82
CA ARG A 69 18.62 10.10 9.84
C ARG A 69 19.21 10.24 11.24
N ARG A 70 18.56 11.01 12.12
CA ARG A 70 19.02 11.19 13.52
C ARG A 70 18.82 9.92 14.34
N LEU A 71 17.69 9.24 14.15
CA LEU A 71 17.34 8.03 14.90
C LEU A 71 18.11 6.78 14.40
N HIS A 72 18.40 6.71 13.11
CA HIS A 72 19.06 5.56 12.47
C HIS A 72 20.34 5.99 11.73
N PRO A 73 21.42 6.36 12.45
CA PRO A 73 22.66 6.86 11.84
C PRO A 73 23.33 5.83 10.92
N GLN A 74 23.20 4.53 11.20
CA GLN A 74 23.71 3.49 10.31
C GLN A 74 22.95 3.46 8.98
N ALA A 75 21.62 3.59 9.02
CA ALA A 75 20.80 3.69 7.82
C ALA A 75 21.19 4.94 7.02
N ALA A 76 21.37 6.08 7.69
CA ALA A 76 21.81 7.32 7.05
C ALA A 76 23.16 7.21 6.35
N ALA A 77 24.07 6.37 6.85
CA ALA A 77 25.38 6.16 6.26
C ALA A 77 25.36 5.21 5.04
N GLU A 78 24.37 4.34 4.93
CA GLU A 78 24.33 3.27 3.92
C GLU A 78 23.24 3.45 2.86
N ALA A 79 22.20 4.24 3.15
CA ALA A 79 21.03 4.36 2.29
C ALA A 79 21.38 5.00 0.94
N LEU A 80 20.92 4.35 -0.13
CA LEU A 80 20.93 4.89 -1.48
C LEU A 80 19.55 5.49 -1.82
N ASP A 81 19.50 6.35 -2.83
CA ASP A 81 18.23 6.86 -3.36
C ASP A 81 17.38 5.69 -3.90
N PRO A 82 16.05 5.65 -3.62
CA PRO A 82 15.18 4.60 -4.13
C PRO A 82 14.78 4.86 -5.58
N LYS A 83 15.76 4.68 -6.48
CA LYS A 83 15.67 4.90 -7.93
C LYS A 83 16.04 3.64 -8.70
N HIS A 84 15.60 3.53 -9.95
CA HIS A 84 15.87 2.36 -10.80
C HIS A 84 17.37 2.07 -10.98
N SER A 85 18.21 3.10 -11.10
CA SER A 85 19.66 2.92 -11.25
C SER A 85 20.30 2.26 -10.02
N GLU A 86 19.96 2.77 -8.83
CA GLU A 86 20.46 2.24 -7.56
C GLU A 86 19.89 0.85 -7.28
N LEU A 87 18.60 0.63 -7.59
CA LEU A 87 17.98 -0.69 -7.44
C LEU A 87 18.70 -1.73 -8.30
N SER A 88 18.97 -1.42 -9.56
CA SER A 88 19.69 -2.30 -10.47
C SER A 88 21.11 -2.60 -9.97
N ALA A 89 21.82 -1.58 -9.46
CA ALA A 89 23.15 -1.73 -8.90
C ALA A 89 23.16 -2.59 -7.62
N SER A 90 22.24 -2.34 -6.69
CA SER A 90 22.10 -3.12 -5.46
C SER A 90 21.68 -4.56 -5.72
N VAL A 91 20.75 -4.81 -6.65
CA VAL A 91 20.35 -6.17 -7.05
C VAL A 91 21.53 -6.93 -7.64
N LYS A 92 22.34 -6.27 -8.49
CA LYS A 92 23.55 -6.88 -9.04
C LYS A 92 24.52 -7.26 -7.92
N LYS A 93 24.82 -6.32 -7.02
CA LYS A 93 25.77 -6.55 -5.92
C LYS A 93 25.29 -7.65 -4.97
N LEU A 94 24.01 -7.65 -4.64
CA LEU A 94 23.37 -8.67 -3.83
C LEU A 94 23.44 -10.05 -4.50
N GLY A 95 23.13 -10.14 -5.80
CA GLY A 95 23.26 -11.39 -6.56
C GLY A 95 24.70 -11.94 -6.58
N GLU A 96 25.71 -11.07 -6.68
CA GLU A 96 27.12 -11.47 -6.56
C GLU A 96 27.45 -12.08 -5.19
N ASP A 97 26.94 -11.50 -4.10
CA ASP A 97 27.19 -12.01 -2.76
C ASP A 97 26.46 -13.33 -2.48
N ILE A 98 25.23 -13.46 -2.99
CA ILE A 98 24.47 -14.72 -2.95
C ILE A 98 25.25 -15.80 -3.72
N ALA A 99 25.71 -15.50 -4.94
CA ALA A 99 26.51 -16.42 -5.73
C ALA A 99 27.80 -16.84 -5.00
N LEU A 100 28.46 -15.93 -4.29
CA LEU A 100 29.63 -16.24 -3.47
C LEU A 100 29.27 -17.20 -2.32
N ALA A 101 28.16 -16.96 -1.59
CA ALA A 101 27.72 -17.85 -0.52
C ALA A 101 27.37 -19.26 -1.05
N ARG A 102 26.65 -19.33 -2.17
CA ARG A 102 26.33 -20.61 -2.83
C ARG A 102 27.57 -21.34 -3.31
N SER A 103 28.59 -20.62 -3.79
CA SER A 103 29.87 -21.22 -4.21
C SER A 103 30.62 -21.91 -3.05
N ARG A 104 30.27 -21.55 -1.80
CA ARG A 104 30.79 -22.15 -0.57
C ARG A 104 29.89 -23.26 -0.01
N GLY A 105 28.83 -23.67 -0.72
CA GLY A 105 27.91 -24.71 -0.29
C GLY A 105 26.95 -24.29 0.82
N VAL A 106 26.76 -22.99 1.04
CA VAL A 106 25.83 -22.45 2.03
C VAL A 106 24.48 -22.19 1.38
N GLU A 107 23.39 -22.64 2.01
CA GLU A 107 22.04 -22.33 1.54
C GLU A 107 21.77 -20.83 1.65
N THR A 108 21.09 -20.23 0.68
CA THR A 108 20.88 -18.78 0.62
C THR A 108 19.41 -18.39 0.69
N VAL A 109 19.10 -17.46 1.60
CA VAL A 109 17.76 -16.87 1.75
C VAL A 109 17.85 -15.37 1.53
N ALA A 110 17.02 -14.84 0.63
CA ALA A 110 16.95 -13.42 0.36
C ALA A 110 15.57 -12.85 0.72
N TYR A 111 15.55 -11.70 1.39
CA TYR A 111 14.34 -10.93 1.69
C TYR A 111 14.31 -9.70 0.79
N VAL A 112 13.16 -9.43 0.17
CA VAL A 112 12.88 -8.17 -0.54
C VAL A 112 11.76 -7.48 0.19
N VAL A 113 12.09 -6.41 0.90
CA VAL A 113 11.14 -5.61 1.68
C VAL A 113 10.84 -4.32 0.94
N TYR A 114 9.57 -3.99 0.79
CA TYR A 114 9.14 -2.73 0.21
C TYR A 114 8.08 -2.06 1.10
N ALA A 115 8.29 -0.78 1.40
CA ALA A 115 7.29 0.10 2.00
C ALA A 115 7.14 1.35 1.11
N GLY A 116 5.91 1.69 0.75
CA GLY A 116 5.64 2.88 -0.06
C GLY A 116 4.33 2.82 -0.82
N HIS A 117 4.22 3.68 -1.84
CA HIS A 117 3.04 3.74 -2.69
C HIS A 117 2.96 2.56 -3.64
N GLY A 118 1.75 2.01 -3.78
CA GLY A 118 1.43 0.98 -4.77
C GLY A 118 0.10 1.29 -5.46
N ASN A 119 -0.01 0.91 -6.73
CA ASN A 119 -1.18 1.17 -7.54
C ASN A 119 -1.31 0.12 -8.66
N VAL A 120 -2.39 0.16 -9.43
CA VAL A 120 -2.67 -0.77 -10.53
C VAL A 120 -2.87 0.01 -11.82
N ARG A 121 -2.17 -0.39 -12.87
CA ARG A 121 -2.36 0.13 -14.23
C ARG A 121 -2.57 -1.02 -15.19
N ASN A 122 -3.62 -0.97 -15.99
CA ASN A 122 -3.96 -2.01 -16.98
C ASN A 122 -4.06 -3.43 -16.40
N GLY A 123 -4.46 -3.56 -15.13
CA GLY A 123 -4.57 -4.87 -14.45
C GLY A 123 -3.24 -5.44 -13.93
N GLU A 124 -2.13 -4.72 -14.08
CA GLU A 124 -0.83 -5.02 -13.46
C GLU A 124 -0.58 -4.09 -12.27
N GLY A 125 -0.22 -4.66 -11.12
CA GLY A 125 0.21 -3.88 -9.97
C GLY A 125 1.63 -3.36 -10.15
N TYR A 126 1.90 -2.18 -9.61
CA TYR A 126 3.24 -1.63 -9.47
C TYR A 126 3.41 -0.95 -8.12
N VAL A 127 4.67 -0.82 -7.72
CA VAL A 127 5.07 0.03 -6.60
C VAL A 127 5.88 1.21 -7.13
N SER A 128 5.90 2.32 -6.41
CA SER A 128 6.64 3.50 -6.85
C SER A 128 8.11 3.44 -6.42
N LEU A 129 9.02 3.73 -7.34
CA LEU A 129 10.31 4.33 -7.02
C LEU A 129 10.21 5.84 -7.22
N GLU A 130 11.23 6.61 -6.87
CA GLU A 130 11.20 8.07 -7.05
C GLU A 130 11.26 8.51 -8.52
N ASP A 131 11.82 7.68 -9.39
CA ASP A 131 12.07 7.97 -10.81
C ASP A 131 11.18 7.15 -11.77
N GLY A 132 10.25 6.36 -11.24
CA GLY A 132 9.26 5.66 -12.05
C GLY A 132 8.59 4.48 -11.33
N PRO A 133 7.63 3.82 -11.98
CA PRO A 133 7.00 2.63 -11.43
C PRO A 133 7.93 1.41 -11.52
N LEU A 134 7.81 0.50 -10.55
CA LEU A 134 8.36 -0.85 -10.56
C LEU A 134 7.19 -1.85 -10.61
N THR A 135 6.91 -2.38 -11.80
CA THR A 135 5.77 -3.28 -12.00
C THR A 135 6.03 -4.68 -11.42
N GLY A 136 4.97 -5.47 -11.22
CA GLY A 136 5.08 -6.87 -10.83
C GLY A 136 5.98 -7.68 -11.77
N GLN A 137 5.90 -7.45 -13.08
CA GLN A 137 6.80 -8.07 -14.05
C GLN A 137 8.26 -7.64 -13.87
N GLN A 138 8.53 -6.35 -13.62
CA GLN A 138 9.88 -5.86 -13.38
C GLN A 138 10.43 -6.40 -12.05
N LEU A 139 9.64 -6.42 -10.98
CA LEU A 139 10.01 -7.04 -9.70
C LEU A 139 10.35 -8.53 -9.89
N SER A 140 9.55 -9.27 -10.65
CA SER A 140 9.81 -10.67 -10.98
C SER A 140 11.11 -10.87 -11.75
N THR A 141 11.30 -10.12 -12.84
CA THR A 141 12.38 -10.41 -13.81
C THR A 141 13.68 -9.67 -13.54
N GLN A 142 13.60 -8.47 -12.98
CA GLN A 142 14.74 -7.57 -12.79
C GLN A 142 15.26 -7.57 -11.35
N VAL A 143 14.43 -7.96 -10.37
CA VAL A 143 14.84 -8.09 -8.96
C VAL A 143 14.94 -9.58 -8.61
N VAL A 144 13.82 -10.26 -8.37
CA VAL A 144 13.79 -11.63 -7.82
C VAL A 144 14.52 -12.62 -8.72
N GLY A 145 14.24 -12.61 -10.02
CA GLY A 145 14.87 -13.50 -11.00
C GLY A 145 16.38 -13.30 -11.17
N LYS A 146 16.95 -12.17 -10.70
CA LYS A 146 18.39 -11.90 -10.76
C LYS A 146 19.14 -12.24 -9.47
N LEU A 147 18.45 -12.44 -8.34
CA LEU A 147 19.12 -12.72 -7.06
C LEU A 147 19.78 -14.09 -7.03
N GLY A 148 19.14 -15.09 -7.65
CA GLY A 148 19.68 -16.46 -7.68
C GLY A 148 19.77 -17.13 -6.30
N ALA A 149 19.01 -16.68 -5.31
CA ALA A 149 18.92 -17.31 -3.99
C ALA A 149 18.12 -18.61 -4.02
N ASP A 150 18.41 -19.52 -3.10
CA ASP A 150 17.67 -20.79 -2.96
C ASP A 150 16.23 -20.54 -2.49
N ARG A 151 16.01 -19.50 -1.67
CA ARG A 151 14.68 -18.99 -1.29
C ARG A 151 14.63 -17.47 -1.33
N VAL A 152 13.49 -16.91 -1.77
CA VAL A 152 13.23 -15.46 -1.78
C VAL A 152 11.90 -15.15 -1.10
N HIS A 153 11.91 -14.29 -0.09
CA HIS A 153 10.70 -13.82 0.59
C HIS A 153 10.42 -12.36 0.22
N LEU A 154 9.24 -12.07 -0.33
CA LEU A 154 8.79 -10.71 -0.57
C LEU A 154 7.87 -10.26 0.57
N ILE A 155 8.22 -9.14 1.21
CA ILE A 155 7.42 -8.48 2.24
C ILE A 155 7.06 -7.10 1.70
N VAL A 156 5.79 -6.87 1.37
CA VAL A 156 5.38 -5.63 0.68
C VAL A 156 4.24 -4.97 1.43
N ASP A 157 4.52 -3.75 1.90
CA ASP A 157 3.54 -2.83 2.43
C ASP A 157 3.28 -1.71 1.42
N ALA A 158 2.26 -1.95 0.59
CA ALA A 158 1.80 -0.99 -0.41
C ALA A 158 0.34 -1.26 -0.75
N CYS A 159 -0.41 -0.20 -1.05
CA CYS A 159 -1.74 -0.33 -1.63
C CYS A 159 -1.68 -1.23 -2.88
N TYR A 160 -2.67 -2.11 -3.05
CA TYR A 160 -2.76 -3.01 -4.20
C TYR A 160 -1.56 -3.96 -4.40
N SER A 161 -0.70 -4.19 -3.39
CA SER A 161 0.51 -5.02 -3.53
C SER A 161 0.22 -6.46 -3.98
N TYR A 162 -0.99 -6.98 -3.71
CA TYR A 162 -1.47 -8.26 -4.25
C TYR A 162 -1.30 -8.37 -5.78
N PHE A 163 -1.54 -7.28 -6.52
CA PHE A 163 -1.46 -7.27 -7.98
C PHE A 163 -0.02 -7.26 -8.53
N LEU A 164 1.00 -7.11 -7.66
CA LEU A 164 2.41 -7.34 -8.02
C LEU A 164 2.66 -8.82 -8.34
N ALA A 165 1.99 -9.73 -7.61
CA ALA A 165 2.16 -11.17 -7.78
C ALA A 165 1.04 -11.83 -8.60
N TYR A 166 -0.16 -11.23 -8.61
CA TYR A 166 -1.36 -11.80 -9.25
C TYR A 166 -1.99 -10.81 -10.24
N SER A 167 -1.32 -10.56 -11.37
CA SER A 167 -1.86 -9.68 -12.41
C SER A 167 -3.12 -10.25 -13.07
N ARG A 168 -3.95 -9.34 -13.62
CA ARG A 168 -5.17 -9.70 -14.34
C ARG A 168 -4.88 -10.05 -15.80
N GLY A 169 -5.57 -11.05 -16.31
CA GLY A 169 -5.77 -11.19 -17.75
C GLY A 169 -6.82 -10.19 -18.26
N PRO A 170 -6.77 -9.76 -19.54
CA PRO A 170 -7.83 -8.96 -20.14
C PRO A 170 -9.17 -9.70 -20.02
N GLY A 171 -10.20 -9.00 -19.53
CA GLY A 171 -11.49 -9.60 -19.14
C GLY A 171 -12.13 -10.48 -20.23
N GLY A 172 -12.58 -11.67 -19.84
CA GLY A 172 -13.25 -12.64 -20.69
C GLY A 172 -13.20 -14.05 -20.09
N GLN A 173 -14.15 -14.93 -20.45
CA GLN A 173 -14.08 -16.35 -20.06
C GLN A 173 -12.70 -16.92 -20.39
N ARG A 174 -12.12 -17.70 -19.46
CA ARG A 174 -10.77 -18.28 -19.57
C ARG A 174 -10.60 -18.98 -20.92
N ARG A 175 -9.99 -18.28 -21.89
CA ARG A 175 -9.38 -18.90 -23.06
C ARG A 175 -7.95 -19.29 -22.67
N PRO A 176 -7.48 -20.48 -23.03
CA PRO A 176 -6.07 -20.84 -22.83
C PRO A 176 -5.20 -19.80 -23.54
N LEU A 177 -4.41 -19.07 -22.76
CA LEU A 177 -3.51 -18.03 -23.27
C LEU A 177 -2.35 -18.70 -24.03
N PRO A 178 -1.98 -18.21 -25.22
CA PRO A 178 -0.73 -18.62 -25.88
C PRO A 178 0.47 -18.31 -24.99
N ALA A 179 1.49 -19.18 -25.02
CA ALA A 179 2.72 -19.07 -24.24
C ALA A 179 3.40 -17.71 -24.47
N GLY A 180 3.31 -16.78 -23.50
CA GLY A 180 3.87 -15.44 -23.60
C GLY A 180 3.29 -14.41 -22.63
N PHE A 181 2.06 -14.62 -22.14
CA PHE A 181 1.34 -13.69 -21.26
C PHE A 181 1.61 -13.88 -19.74
N THR A 182 2.61 -14.69 -19.37
CA THR A 182 2.69 -15.35 -18.05
C THR A 182 3.67 -14.75 -17.03
N ARG A 183 4.28 -13.59 -17.28
CA ARG A 183 5.45 -13.17 -16.47
C ARG A 183 5.15 -12.40 -15.18
N ALA A 184 4.11 -11.58 -15.12
CA ALA A 184 3.71 -10.95 -13.85
C ALA A 184 3.02 -11.95 -12.89
N VAL A 185 2.50 -13.07 -13.44
CA VAL A 185 2.12 -14.29 -12.71
C VAL A 185 3.35 -15.05 -12.17
N GLY A 186 4.57 -14.66 -12.57
CA GLY A 186 5.82 -15.36 -12.27
C GLY A 186 6.18 -15.38 -10.79
N LEU A 187 5.89 -14.33 -10.01
CA LEU A 187 6.16 -14.30 -8.57
C LEU A 187 5.24 -15.25 -7.79
N ALA A 188 3.96 -15.33 -8.18
CA ALA A 188 3.01 -16.25 -7.57
C ALA A 188 3.28 -17.72 -7.94
N LEU A 189 3.80 -17.97 -9.14
CA LEU A 189 4.08 -19.32 -9.65
C LEU A 189 5.51 -19.82 -9.34
N ALA A 190 6.39 -18.96 -8.86
CA ALA A 190 7.76 -19.36 -8.53
C ALA A 190 7.80 -20.21 -7.26
N ASP A 191 8.26 -21.45 -7.41
CA ASP A 191 8.34 -22.46 -6.35
C ASP A 191 9.22 -21.99 -5.17
N ASN A 192 10.29 -21.23 -5.42
CA ASN A 192 11.22 -20.76 -4.38
C ASN A 192 10.85 -19.39 -3.77
N VAL A 193 9.72 -18.81 -4.18
CA VAL A 193 9.30 -17.48 -3.73
C VAL A 193 8.20 -17.62 -2.67
N GLY A 194 8.34 -16.91 -1.55
CA GLY A 194 7.30 -16.68 -0.56
C GLY A 194 6.81 -15.24 -0.59
N LEU A 195 5.54 -15.00 -0.26
CA LEU A 195 4.86 -13.72 -0.37
C LEU A 195 4.17 -13.34 0.94
N LEU A 196 4.46 -12.16 1.46
CA LEU A 196 3.80 -11.53 2.61
C LEU A 196 3.37 -10.12 2.16
N LEU A 197 2.13 -9.98 1.71
CA LEU A 197 1.65 -8.79 0.99
C LEU A 197 0.50 -8.13 1.77
N SER A 198 0.58 -6.82 1.96
CA SER A 198 -0.55 -6.03 2.44
C SER A 198 -1.65 -5.98 1.38
N THR A 199 -2.87 -6.42 1.71
CA THR A 199 -4.00 -6.57 0.78
C THR A 199 -5.14 -5.59 1.03
N SER A 200 -4.96 -4.64 1.93
CA SER A 200 -5.87 -3.52 2.11
C SER A 200 -6.08 -2.80 0.77
N SER A 201 -7.31 -2.83 0.25
CA SER A 201 -7.67 -2.13 -0.99
C SER A 201 -7.78 -0.63 -0.72
N ALA A 202 -7.29 0.23 -1.63
CA ALA A 202 -7.39 1.69 -1.50
C ALA A 202 -8.82 2.24 -1.72
N ARG A 203 -9.86 1.59 -1.16
CA ARG A 203 -11.25 2.02 -1.29
C ARG A 203 -11.54 3.26 -0.44
N GLU A 204 -11.72 4.36 -1.15
CA GLU A 204 -12.14 5.70 -0.70
C GLU A 204 -11.20 6.35 0.33
N SER A 205 -10.15 6.89 -0.24
CA SER A 205 -9.10 7.74 0.30
C SER A 205 -9.60 9.14 0.71
N HIS A 206 -10.42 9.22 1.76
CA HIS A 206 -10.66 10.51 2.42
C HIS A 206 -10.47 10.54 3.95
N GLU A 207 -10.21 9.42 4.64
CA GLU A 207 -10.01 9.45 6.11
C GLU A 207 -8.88 8.55 6.68
N TRP A 208 -8.14 7.80 5.85
CA TRP A 208 -7.41 6.61 6.31
C TRP A 208 -5.87 6.67 6.28
N GLU A 209 -5.26 7.84 6.11
CA GLU A 209 -3.79 8.00 6.15
C GLU A 209 -3.17 7.75 7.54
N ALA A 210 -3.97 7.76 8.61
CA ALA A 210 -3.45 7.65 9.98
C ALA A 210 -3.03 6.24 10.40
N PHE A 211 -3.47 5.19 9.69
CA PHE A 211 -3.33 3.81 10.16
C PHE A 211 -2.36 2.95 9.32
N GLU A 212 -2.40 2.96 8.00
CA GLU A 212 -2.02 1.73 7.30
C GLU A 212 -0.52 1.57 6.97
N ALA A 213 0.20 2.61 6.56
CA ALA A 213 1.57 2.44 6.06
C ALA A 213 2.62 2.11 7.13
N GLY A 214 2.31 2.36 8.41
CA GLY A 214 3.20 2.04 9.53
C GLY A 214 2.72 0.88 10.41
N VAL A 215 1.41 0.60 10.43
CA VAL A 215 0.85 -0.45 11.29
C VAL A 215 1.21 -1.84 10.78
N PHE A 216 1.03 -2.12 9.49
CA PHE A 216 1.35 -3.44 8.93
C PHE A 216 2.83 -3.78 9.13
N ASN A 217 3.74 -2.85 8.78
CA ASN A 217 5.17 -3.05 9.02
C ASN A 217 5.51 -3.19 10.51
N HIS A 218 4.83 -2.45 11.40
CA HIS A 218 5.03 -2.61 12.84
C HIS A 218 4.58 -3.99 13.34
N GLU A 219 3.44 -4.49 12.87
CA GLU A 219 2.93 -5.81 13.23
C GLU A 219 3.83 -6.93 12.70
N VAL A 220 4.19 -6.88 11.42
CA VAL A 220 5.10 -7.86 10.82
C VAL A 220 6.43 -7.84 11.57
N ARG A 221 7.05 -6.66 11.78
CA ARG A 221 8.29 -6.59 12.56
C ARG A 221 8.12 -7.14 13.96
N SER A 222 7.04 -6.81 14.68
CA SER A 222 6.80 -7.35 16.03
C SER A 222 6.79 -8.88 16.03
N GLY A 223 6.14 -9.47 15.03
CA GLY A 223 6.18 -10.92 14.80
C GLY A 223 7.60 -11.44 14.54
N LEU A 224 8.35 -10.77 13.66
CA LEU A 224 9.74 -11.11 13.32
C LEU A 224 10.76 -10.80 14.44
N PHE A 225 10.39 -10.01 15.46
CA PHE A 225 11.15 -9.89 16.70
C PHE A 225 11.00 -11.15 17.57
N GLY A 226 10.04 -12.03 17.28
CA GLY A 226 9.76 -13.26 18.02
C GLY A 226 8.34 -13.34 18.57
N ALA A 227 7.53 -12.27 18.47
CA ALA A 227 6.16 -12.28 19.00
C ALA A 227 5.24 -13.29 18.29
N ALA A 228 5.60 -13.69 17.07
CA ALA A 228 4.87 -14.68 16.29
C ALA A 228 5.36 -16.13 16.51
N ASP A 229 6.51 -16.36 17.14
CA ASP A 229 7.06 -17.71 17.45
C ASP A 229 6.15 -18.38 18.49
N ALA A 230 5.12 -19.06 18.01
CA ALA A 230 4.01 -19.53 18.83
C ALA A 230 4.29 -20.90 19.43
N ASP A 231 5.15 -21.70 18.80
CA ASP A 231 5.58 -23.00 19.30
C ASP A 231 6.92 -22.96 20.04
N GLY A 232 7.65 -21.85 19.99
CA GLY A 232 8.87 -21.65 20.73
C GLY A 232 10.07 -22.39 20.14
N ASP A 233 10.09 -22.64 18.83
CA ASP A 233 11.21 -23.29 18.15
C ASP A 233 12.33 -22.30 17.71
N GLY A 234 12.09 -21.00 17.88
CA GLY A 234 13.02 -19.93 17.51
C GLY A 234 12.99 -19.59 16.02
N GLN A 235 11.95 -20.02 15.33
CA GLN A 235 11.65 -19.73 13.94
C GLN A 235 10.25 -19.09 13.87
N VAL A 236 9.96 -18.42 12.77
CA VAL A 236 8.61 -17.93 12.49
C VAL A 236 8.21 -18.43 11.12
N SER A 237 7.09 -19.16 11.07
CA SER A 237 6.48 -19.67 9.86
C SER A 237 5.52 -18.66 9.21
N TYR A 238 5.18 -18.89 7.94
CA TYR A 238 4.13 -18.16 7.23
C TYR A 238 2.77 -18.26 7.94
N ARG A 239 2.48 -19.42 8.52
CA ARG A 239 1.24 -19.66 9.27
C ARG A 239 1.20 -18.83 10.56
N GLU A 240 2.30 -18.81 11.30
CA GLU A 240 2.42 -18.04 12.54
C GLU A 240 2.34 -16.54 12.31
N ILE A 241 3.10 -16.00 11.36
CA ILE A 241 3.07 -14.56 11.10
C ILE A 241 1.69 -14.11 10.59
N ALA A 242 1.02 -14.94 9.79
CA ALA A 242 -0.32 -14.64 9.29
C ALA A 242 -1.35 -14.67 10.42
N ALA A 243 -1.32 -15.69 11.27
CA ALA A 243 -2.15 -15.79 12.45
C ALA A 243 -1.90 -14.64 13.44
N PHE A 244 -0.64 -14.23 13.61
CA PHE A 244 -0.23 -13.14 14.48
C PHE A 244 -0.80 -11.80 14.02
N VAL A 245 -0.60 -11.43 12.75
CA VAL A 245 -1.10 -10.18 12.17
C VAL A 245 -2.64 -10.16 12.16
N GLU A 246 -3.29 -11.27 11.81
CA GLU A 246 -4.75 -11.36 11.83
C GLU A 246 -5.29 -11.21 13.26
N ARG A 247 -4.63 -11.82 14.25
CA ARG A 247 -5.03 -11.74 15.66
C ARG A 247 -4.80 -10.34 16.23
N ALA A 248 -3.70 -9.68 15.88
CA ALA A 248 -3.40 -8.31 16.29
C ALA A 248 -4.54 -7.36 15.93
N ASN A 249 -5.16 -7.57 14.76
CA ASN A 249 -6.20 -6.71 14.22
C ASN A 249 -7.64 -7.19 14.51
N ALA A 250 -7.82 -8.36 15.12
CA ALA A 250 -9.14 -8.98 15.27
C ALA A 250 -10.10 -8.18 16.18
N ALA A 251 -9.59 -7.33 17.08
CA ALA A 251 -10.41 -6.47 17.93
C ALA A 251 -10.96 -5.22 17.19
N ILE A 252 -10.47 -4.90 15.99
CA ILE A 252 -10.98 -3.78 15.19
C ILE A 252 -12.41 -4.12 14.76
N PRO A 253 -13.45 -3.37 15.21
CA PRO A 253 -14.84 -3.78 14.99
C PRO A 253 -15.28 -3.69 13.54
N ASN A 254 -14.82 -2.66 12.82
CA ASN A 254 -15.14 -2.48 11.41
C ASN A 254 -14.11 -3.22 10.55
N GLU A 255 -14.55 -4.29 9.89
CA GLU A 255 -13.69 -5.10 9.02
C GLU A 255 -13.08 -4.32 7.84
N ARG A 256 -13.71 -3.21 7.42
CA ARG A 256 -13.16 -2.32 6.40
C ARG A 256 -11.82 -1.70 6.84
N PHE A 257 -11.64 -1.53 8.14
CA PHE A 257 -10.48 -0.88 8.75
C PHE A 257 -9.50 -1.90 9.33
N ARG A 258 -9.78 -3.19 9.15
CA ARG A 258 -8.92 -4.27 9.60
C ARG A 258 -7.88 -4.53 8.51
N PRO A 259 -6.58 -4.28 8.78
CA PRO A 259 -5.51 -4.68 7.88
C PRO A 259 -5.67 -6.14 7.43
N GLN A 260 -5.49 -6.38 6.14
CA GLN A 260 -5.54 -7.72 5.57
C GLN A 260 -4.19 -8.09 5.00
N LEU A 261 -3.74 -9.29 5.31
CA LEU A 261 -2.49 -9.85 4.82
C LEU A 261 -2.76 -11.02 3.89
N HIS A 262 -2.03 -11.07 2.78
CA HIS A 262 -1.88 -12.27 1.96
C HIS A 262 -0.54 -12.91 2.24
N ALA A 263 -0.57 -14.13 2.78
CA ALA A 263 0.59 -14.94 3.08
C ALA A 263 0.61 -16.18 2.17
N ARG A 264 1.72 -16.40 1.47
CA ARG A 264 1.98 -17.62 0.68
C ARG A 264 3.41 -18.08 0.92
N PRO A 265 3.64 -19.25 1.52
CA PRO A 265 4.97 -19.82 1.65
C PRO A 265 5.56 -20.21 0.29
N PRO A 266 6.90 -20.24 0.14
CA PRO A 266 7.53 -20.96 -0.96
C PRO A 266 7.18 -22.45 -0.89
N LYS A 267 7.21 -23.13 -2.02
CA LYS A 267 6.93 -24.56 -2.09
C LYS A 267 7.99 -25.34 -1.32
N GLY A 268 7.53 -26.22 -0.44
CA GLY A 268 8.40 -27.10 0.34
C GLY A 268 8.99 -26.47 1.61
N SER A 269 8.61 -25.24 1.98
CA SER A 269 9.06 -24.60 3.22
C SER A 269 8.01 -23.63 3.77
N GLU A 270 7.52 -23.87 4.98
CA GLU A 270 6.66 -22.94 5.72
C GLU A 270 7.47 -21.86 6.47
N LEU A 271 8.80 -22.00 6.56
CA LEU A 271 9.67 -21.06 7.26
C LEU A 271 9.68 -19.69 6.55
N LEU A 272 9.37 -18.62 7.31
CA LEU A 272 9.56 -17.24 6.87
C LEU A 272 10.90 -16.69 7.37
N VAL A 273 11.20 -16.81 8.67
CA VAL A 273 12.45 -16.30 9.25
C VAL A 273 12.98 -17.23 10.34
N ASP A 274 14.30 -17.35 10.41
CA ASP A 274 15.01 -18.03 11.51
C ASP A 274 15.55 -16.97 12.47
N LEU A 275 15.10 -17.00 13.72
CA LEU A 275 15.47 -16.00 14.74
C LEU A 275 16.72 -16.41 15.52
N ARG A 276 17.07 -17.70 15.51
CA ARG A 276 18.16 -18.29 16.30
C ARG A 276 19.48 -17.53 16.17
N PRO A 277 19.90 -17.02 14.98
CA PRO A 277 21.13 -16.23 14.87
C PRO A 277 21.17 -14.96 15.73
N GLY A 278 20.02 -14.38 16.08
CA GLY A 278 19.93 -13.18 16.92
C GLY A 278 19.54 -13.46 18.38
N MET A 279 19.20 -14.70 18.72
CA MET A 279 18.61 -15.05 20.02
C MET A 279 19.61 -15.11 21.18
N ASP A 280 20.91 -14.94 20.92
CA ASP A 280 21.91 -14.78 21.99
C ASP A 280 21.57 -13.58 22.89
N ARG A 281 20.98 -12.53 22.29
CA ARG A 281 20.52 -11.33 22.99
C ARG A 281 19.00 -11.20 22.91
N ARG A 282 18.32 -11.56 24.00
CA ARG A 282 16.85 -11.71 24.02
C ARG A 282 16.20 -11.33 25.35
N LEU A 283 14.92 -11.00 25.26
CA LEU A 283 13.99 -10.87 26.38
C LEU A 283 13.18 -12.16 26.48
N GLU A 284 13.12 -12.76 27.65
CA GLU A 284 12.27 -13.91 27.97
C GLU A 284 11.12 -13.43 28.86
N VAL A 285 9.89 -13.70 28.42
CA VAL A 285 8.66 -13.47 29.18
C VAL A 285 8.09 -14.83 29.52
N ASP A 286 8.01 -15.15 30.82
CA ASP A 286 7.40 -16.40 31.28
C ASP A 286 5.90 -16.42 31.01
N GLY A 287 5.33 -17.61 30.79
CA GLY A 287 3.91 -17.77 30.50
C GLY A 287 2.98 -17.25 31.60
N ALA A 288 3.40 -17.29 32.87
CA ALA A 288 2.64 -16.70 33.97
C ALA A 288 2.50 -15.17 33.86
N GLN A 289 3.38 -14.54 33.09
CA GLN A 289 3.42 -13.10 32.85
C GLN A 289 2.82 -12.72 31.49
N GLY A 290 2.04 -13.60 30.86
CA GLY A 290 1.33 -13.28 29.62
C GLY A 290 0.41 -12.06 29.78
N ALA A 291 0.69 -11.02 28.99
CA ALA A 291 -0.06 -9.77 28.94
C ALA A 291 0.27 -8.99 27.65
N HIS A 292 -0.35 -7.81 27.50
CA HIS A 292 -0.08 -6.88 26.41
C HIS A 292 1.10 -5.97 26.79
N TYR A 293 2.16 -5.98 25.98
CA TYR A 293 3.38 -5.21 26.19
C TYR A 293 3.79 -4.43 24.94
N LEU A 294 4.39 -3.27 25.18
CA LEU A 294 5.10 -2.47 24.19
C LEU A 294 6.59 -2.40 24.56
N LEU A 295 7.45 -2.71 23.60
CA LEU A 295 8.89 -2.57 23.70
C LEU A 295 9.33 -1.30 22.96
N GLU A 296 9.97 -0.36 23.67
CA GLU A 296 10.35 0.96 23.16
C GLU A 296 11.80 1.29 23.54
N ASP A 297 12.53 2.00 22.68
CA ASP A 297 13.87 2.49 23.02
C ASP A 297 13.85 3.84 23.75
N ALA A 298 15.02 4.31 24.18
CA ALA A 298 15.17 5.59 24.87
C ALA A 298 14.73 6.84 24.08
N ASN A 299 14.60 6.73 22.75
CA ASN A 299 14.19 7.82 21.87
C ASN A 299 12.70 7.76 21.55
N GLY A 300 11.95 6.84 22.15
CA GLY A 300 10.53 6.63 21.86
C GLY A 300 10.27 5.81 20.60
N VAL A 301 11.28 5.13 20.04
CA VAL A 301 11.11 4.26 18.89
C VAL A 301 10.51 2.94 19.36
N ARG A 302 9.29 2.66 18.91
CA ARG A 302 8.60 1.38 19.15
C ARG A 302 9.25 0.27 18.36
N LEU A 303 9.80 -0.70 19.06
CA LEU A 303 10.52 -1.83 18.50
C LEU A 303 9.57 -2.98 18.17
N ALA A 304 8.77 -3.38 19.17
CA ALA A 304 7.80 -4.47 19.04
C ALA A 304 6.61 -4.25 19.98
N GLU A 305 5.43 -4.71 19.58
CA GLU A 305 4.23 -4.77 20.41
C GLU A 305 3.64 -6.18 20.32
N PHE A 306 3.18 -6.71 21.45
CA PHE A 306 2.69 -8.08 21.51
C PHE A 306 1.75 -8.29 22.69
N HIS A 307 0.90 -9.30 22.56
CA HIS A 307 0.06 -9.76 23.65
C HIS A 307 0.12 -11.28 23.69
N ASN A 308 1.07 -11.84 24.45
CA ASN A 308 1.19 -13.28 24.56
C ASN A 308 0.13 -13.84 25.50
N ALA A 309 -0.44 -14.99 25.15
CA ALA A 309 -1.44 -15.67 25.96
C ALA A 309 -0.86 -16.09 27.33
N GLN A 310 -1.72 -16.07 28.35
CA GLN A 310 -1.40 -16.66 29.66
C GLN A 310 -1.02 -18.14 29.50
N GLY A 311 0.06 -18.54 30.18
CA GLY A 311 0.63 -19.88 30.09
C GLY A 311 1.63 -20.08 28.94
N GLN A 312 1.79 -19.10 28.04
CA GLN A 312 2.72 -19.19 26.92
C GLN A 312 3.96 -18.31 27.12
N ALA A 313 5.12 -18.96 27.22
CA ALA A 313 6.39 -18.28 27.24
C ALA A 313 6.68 -17.63 25.87
N LEU A 314 7.40 -16.51 25.91
CA LEU A 314 7.78 -15.75 24.73
C LEU A 314 9.26 -15.39 24.80
N ARG A 315 9.95 -15.43 23.65
CA ARG A 315 11.32 -14.93 23.49
C ARG A 315 11.35 -13.88 22.40
N LEU A 316 11.88 -12.70 22.72
CA LEU A 316 12.01 -11.58 21.78
C LEU A 316 13.47 -11.21 21.58
N LEU A 317 13.86 -10.95 20.34
CA LEU A 317 15.14 -10.32 20.00
C LEU A 317 15.30 -9.00 20.75
N ARG A 318 16.52 -8.70 21.18
CA ARG A 318 16.85 -7.41 21.79
C ARG A 318 17.90 -6.67 20.97
N PRO A 319 17.64 -5.42 20.57
CA PRO A 319 18.60 -4.64 19.80
C PRO A 319 19.85 -4.34 20.60
N PRO A 320 21.05 -4.36 19.97
CA PRO A 320 22.32 -4.09 20.63
C PRO A 320 22.26 -2.78 21.44
N PRO A 321 22.99 -2.68 22.56
CA PRO A 321 22.81 -1.59 23.51
C PRO A 321 23.30 -0.26 22.93
N ARG A 322 22.40 0.48 22.27
CA ARG A 322 22.59 1.90 21.88
C ARG A 322 22.05 2.87 22.94
N GLY A 323 21.26 2.35 23.89
CA GLY A 323 20.61 3.07 24.98
C GLY A 323 19.75 2.11 25.81
N PRO A 324 19.07 2.60 26.86
CA PRO A 324 18.08 1.80 27.57
C PRO A 324 16.92 1.43 26.64
N VAL A 325 16.38 0.24 26.85
CA VAL A 325 15.14 -0.24 26.21
C VAL A 325 14.15 -0.50 27.34
N PHE A 326 12.90 -0.10 27.12
CA PHE A 326 11.84 -0.18 28.11
C PHE A 326 10.77 -1.14 27.61
N LEU A 327 10.34 -2.04 28.49
CA LEU A 327 9.17 -2.87 28.28
C LEU A 327 8.04 -2.28 29.13
N ARG A 328 6.93 -1.90 28.51
CA ARG A 328 5.79 -1.30 29.20
C ARG A 328 4.57 -2.19 29.06
N ARG A 329 3.89 -2.49 30.17
CA ARG A 329 2.59 -3.17 30.12
C ARG A 329 1.51 -2.20 29.66
N VAL A 330 0.77 -2.57 28.62
CA VAL A 330 -0.32 -1.75 28.10
C VAL A 330 -1.54 -1.89 29.02
N GLY A 331 -2.21 -0.78 29.31
CA GLY A 331 -3.36 -0.73 30.23
C GLY A 331 -3.00 -0.60 31.72
N ASP A 332 -1.72 -0.71 32.08
CA ASP A 332 -1.21 -0.46 33.43
C ASP A 332 -0.01 0.50 33.37
N GLU A 333 -0.30 1.79 33.50
CA GLU A 333 0.71 2.86 33.50
C GLU A 333 1.59 2.85 34.75
N THR A 334 1.65 1.78 35.56
CA THR A 334 2.58 1.65 36.68
C THR A 334 3.61 0.53 36.48
N GLN A 335 3.52 -0.18 35.35
CA GLN A 335 4.32 -1.38 35.04
C GLN A 335 5.23 -1.13 33.84
N GLU A 336 6.31 -0.38 34.06
CA GLU A 336 7.42 -0.21 33.10
C GLU A 336 8.68 -0.90 33.61
N PHE A 337 9.42 -1.56 32.73
CA PHE A 337 10.63 -2.31 33.06
C PHE A 337 11.79 -1.82 32.19
N ALA A 338 12.83 -1.28 32.81
CA ALA A 338 14.07 -0.95 32.11
C ALA A 338 14.90 -2.22 31.89
N LEU A 339 15.21 -2.54 30.63
CA LEU A 339 16.02 -3.70 30.30
C LEU A 339 17.52 -3.37 30.49
N PRO A 340 18.28 -4.16 31.26
CA PRO A 340 19.70 -3.90 31.49
C PRO A 340 20.50 -4.05 30.19
N THR A 341 21.41 -3.12 29.93
CA THR A 341 22.22 -3.12 28.70
C THR A 341 23.35 -4.15 28.72
N THR A 342 23.82 -4.53 29.91
CA THR A 342 24.97 -5.43 30.15
C THR A 342 24.63 -6.91 30.11
N GLN A 343 23.34 -7.27 30.11
CA GLN A 343 22.89 -8.65 30.03
C GLN A 343 22.38 -8.93 28.62
N ASP A 344 22.79 -10.05 28.04
CA ASP A 344 22.30 -10.46 26.73
C ASP A 344 20.92 -11.11 26.85
N VAL A 345 20.76 -12.02 27.81
CA VAL A 345 19.48 -12.65 28.14
C VAL A 345 18.88 -11.97 29.36
N VAL A 346 17.67 -11.42 29.22
CA VAL A 346 16.92 -10.79 30.30
C VAL A 346 15.61 -11.53 30.50
N ARG A 347 15.31 -11.94 31.73
CA ARG A 347 14.03 -12.57 32.11
C ARG A 347 13.14 -11.52 32.76
N LEU A 348 11.88 -11.39 32.34
CA LEU A 348 10.98 -10.38 32.88
C LEU A 348 10.77 -10.54 34.40
N GLU A 349 10.70 -11.77 34.89
CA GLU A 349 10.62 -12.10 36.33
C GLU A 349 11.78 -11.57 37.19
N SER A 350 12.92 -11.26 36.58
CA SER A 350 14.09 -10.72 37.28
C SER A 350 14.09 -9.19 37.36
N LEU A 351 13.12 -8.53 36.71
CA LEU A 351 13.02 -7.08 36.64
C LEU A 351 12.03 -6.54 37.67
N SER A 352 12.33 -5.36 38.19
CA SER A 352 11.43 -4.60 39.05
C SER A 352 10.64 -3.61 38.19
N ALA A 353 9.33 -3.55 38.39
CA ALA A 353 8.48 -2.55 37.77
C ALA A 353 8.77 -1.16 38.35
N GLU A 354 8.85 -0.16 37.48
CA GLU A 354 8.95 1.26 37.82
C GLU A 354 7.73 2.00 37.29
N ALA A 355 7.36 3.11 37.97
CA ALA A 355 6.36 4.03 37.44
C ALA A 355 6.95 4.78 36.23
N PRO A 356 6.25 4.84 35.08
CA PRO A 356 6.71 5.55 33.90
C PRO A 356 6.91 7.03 34.19
N ARG A 357 7.97 7.61 33.61
CA ARG A 357 8.31 9.02 33.84
C ARG A 357 7.49 9.99 32.98
N VAL A 358 6.88 9.51 31.89
CA VAL A 358 6.07 10.30 30.95
C VAL A 358 4.94 9.45 30.38
N ALA A 359 3.68 9.88 30.53
CA ALA A 359 2.54 9.26 29.87
C ALA A 359 2.36 9.82 28.45
N SER A 360 2.28 8.96 27.43
CA SER A 360 2.00 9.37 26.05
C SER A 360 0.52 9.70 25.89
N ARG A 361 0.15 10.96 25.58
CA ARG A 361 -1.24 11.38 25.29
C ARG A 361 -1.37 11.86 23.85
N GLY A 362 -2.41 11.43 23.11
CA GLY A 362 -2.71 11.96 21.77
C GLY A 362 -3.66 11.10 20.91
N ALA A 363 -4.10 11.61 19.75
CA ALA A 363 -5.03 10.92 18.85
C ALA A 363 -4.43 9.67 18.18
N ALA A 364 -3.13 9.68 17.86
CA ALA A 364 -2.41 8.49 17.41
C ALA A 364 -2.45 7.37 18.48
N HIS A 365 -2.35 7.73 19.76
CA HIS A 365 -2.48 6.76 20.85
C HIS A 365 -3.86 6.08 20.88
N ALA A 366 -4.95 6.79 20.55
CA ALA A 366 -6.29 6.20 20.49
C ALA A 366 -6.49 5.21 19.32
N ALA A 367 -5.83 5.46 18.18
CA ALA A 367 -5.82 4.57 17.01
C ALA A 367 -5.12 3.22 17.32
N PHE A 368 -3.98 3.26 18.02
CA PHE A 368 -3.22 2.07 18.42
C PHE A 368 -3.86 1.26 19.57
N GLN A 369 -4.90 1.76 20.25
CA GLN A 369 -5.53 1.05 21.38
C GLN A 369 -6.26 -0.23 20.98
N HIS A 370 -6.58 -0.40 19.69
CA HIS A 370 -7.36 -1.55 19.21
C HIS A 370 -6.51 -2.67 18.57
N ILE A 371 -5.22 -2.42 18.30
CA ILE A 371 -4.32 -3.48 17.84
C ILE A 371 -3.71 -4.20 19.05
N PHE A 372 -3.40 -5.48 18.90
CA PHE A 372 -2.86 -6.35 19.96
C PHE A 372 -3.72 -6.50 21.23
N THR A 373 -4.97 -6.03 21.22
CA THR A 373 -5.86 -6.15 22.38
C THR A 373 -6.15 -7.60 22.77
N LEU A 374 -6.12 -8.52 21.80
CA LEU A 374 -6.41 -9.93 22.04
C LEU A 374 -5.13 -10.76 22.17
N PRO A 375 -5.08 -11.73 23.12
CA PRO A 375 -3.90 -12.56 23.30
C PRO A 375 -3.67 -13.45 22.08
N PHE A 376 -2.40 -13.63 21.73
CA PHE A 376 -1.88 -14.51 20.71
C PHE A 376 -1.12 -15.68 21.36
N GLY A 377 -1.31 -16.88 20.81
CA GLY A 377 -0.61 -18.08 21.28
C GLY A 377 -0.78 -19.26 20.34
N SER A 378 -0.27 -20.42 20.74
CA SER A 378 -0.29 -21.66 19.94
C SER A 378 -1.69 -22.11 19.53
N ASP A 379 -2.70 -21.85 20.36
CA ASP A 379 -4.12 -22.11 20.05
C ASP A 379 -4.60 -21.28 18.85
N THR A 380 -4.10 -20.05 18.70
CA THR A 380 -4.41 -19.18 17.54
C THR A 380 -3.87 -19.78 16.25
N VAL A 381 -2.73 -20.49 16.31
CA VAL A 381 -2.05 -21.07 15.15
C VAL A 381 -2.59 -22.47 14.79
N SER A 382 -2.99 -23.25 15.80
CA SER A 382 -3.39 -24.66 15.63
C SER A 382 -4.58 -24.85 14.68
N GLY A 383 -5.52 -23.89 14.64
CA GLY A 383 -6.65 -23.88 13.72
C GLY A 383 -6.52 -22.91 12.54
N PHE A 384 -5.37 -22.25 12.38
CA PHE A 384 -5.20 -21.22 11.36
C PHE A 384 -4.88 -21.84 9.99
N GLU A 385 -5.68 -21.47 8.99
CA GLU A 385 -5.44 -21.84 7.60
C GLU A 385 -5.06 -20.61 6.79
N LEU A 386 -3.98 -20.72 6.02
CA LEU A 386 -3.60 -19.69 5.07
C LEU A 386 -4.71 -19.52 4.03
N ARG A 387 -5.16 -18.27 3.86
CA ARG A 387 -6.22 -17.98 2.90
C ARG A 387 -5.76 -18.28 1.48
N PRO A 388 -6.59 -18.95 0.67
CA PRO A 388 -6.30 -19.08 -0.76
C PRO A 388 -6.27 -17.68 -1.40
N PRO A 389 -5.52 -17.50 -2.50
CA PRO A 389 -5.48 -16.24 -3.21
C PRO A 389 -6.92 -15.78 -3.54
N PRO A 390 -7.33 -14.55 -3.16
CA PRO A 390 -8.68 -14.07 -3.46
C PRO A 390 -8.95 -14.15 -4.95
N SER A 391 -10.15 -14.59 -5.32
CA SER A 391 -10.63 -14.52 -6.69
C SER A 391 -10.56 -13.07 -7.17
N LEU A 392 -9.79 -12.83 -8.24
CA LEU A 392 -9.51 -11.53 -8.86
C LEU A 392 -10.74 -10.84 -9.48
N THR A 393 -11.88 -10.86 -8.79
CA THR A 393 -13.06 -10.04 -9.09
C THR A 393 -12.88 -8.70 -8.40
N LEU A 394 -12.39 -7.70 -9.14
CA LEU A 394 -12.76 -6.33 -8.78
C LEU A 394 -14.10 -6.15 -9.49
N MET A 395 -15.14 -5.80 -8.72
CA MET A 395 -16.19 -4.98 -9.28
C MET A 395 -15.49 -3.80 -9.95
N GLU A 396 -15.75 -3.58 -11.23
CA GLU A 396 -15.38 -2.33 -11.90
C GLU A 396 -15.84 -1.19 -10.99
N ASP A 397 -14.90 -0.48 -10.37
CA ASP A 397 -15.15 0.90 -9.99
C ASP A 397 -15.21 1.69 -11.29
N ALA A 398 -16.37 1.54 -11.93
CA ALA A 398 -16.83 2.38 -13.01
C ALA A 398 -17.10 3.77 -12.42
N ARG A 399 -16.04 4.52 -12.11
CA ARG A 399 -16.03 5.91 -12.58
C ARG A 399 -15.91 5.81 -14.10
N GLU A 400 -17.02 5.45 -14.75
CA GLU A 400 -17.18 5.57 -16.18
C GLU A 400 -17.12 7.07 -16.49
N PRO A 401 -16.03 7.64 -17.04
CA PRO A 401 -16.07 8.99 -17.60
C PRO A 401 -17.21 9.11 -18.63
N GLY A 402 -17.62 7.99 -19.22
CA GLY A 402 -18.80 7.86 -20.08
C GLY A 402 -20.13 8.18 -19.41
N ARG A 403 -20.34 8.00 -18.09
CA ARG A 403 -21.67 8.19 -17.48
C ARG A 403 -22.04 9.66 -17.33
N LEU A 404 -21.12 10.49 -16.85
CA LEU A 404 -21.31 11.95 -16.78
C LEU A 404 -21.41 12.55 -18.19
N ARG A 405 -20.57 12.06 -19.12
CA ARG A 405 -20.58 12.46 -20.53
C ARG A 405 -21.90 12.12 -21.24
N LYS A 406 -22.44 10.91 -21.01
CA LYS A 406 -23.76 10.50 -21.51
C LYS A 406 -24.88 11.34 -20.89
N GLN A 407 -24.82 11.65 -19.59
CA GLN A 407 -25.81 12.50 -18.92
C GLN A 407 -25.80 13.94 -19.46
N LEU A 408 -24.62 14.52 -19.65
CA LEU A 408 -24.45 15.84 -20.27
C LEU A 408 -24.90 15.84 -21.73
N GLY A 409 -24.60 14.78 -22.49
CA GLY A 409 -25.06 14.60 -23.87
C GLY A 409 -26.59 14.53 -23.97
N TRP A 410 -27.25 13.74 -23.11
CA TRP A 410 -28.72 13.68 -23.03
C TRP A 410 -29.34 15.00 -22.57
N GLY A 411 -28.70 15.70 -21.63
CA GLY A 411 -29.13 17.03 -21.16
C GLY A 411 -29.10 18.06 -22.29
N ALA A 412 -28.00 18.09 -23.06
CA ALA A 412 -27.85 19.00 -24.19
C ALA A 412 -28.85 18.71 -25.32
N LEU A 413 -29.09 17.44 -25.66
CA LEU A 413 -30.12 17.04 -26.63
C LEU A 413 -31.53 17.46 -26.18
N SER A 414 -31.86 17.24 -24.91
CA SER A 414 -33.17 17.58 -24.34
C SER A 414 -33.41 19.09 -24.36
N LEU A 415 -32.40 19.88 -23.98
CA LEU A 415 -32.45 21.34 -24.05
C LEU A 415 -32.59 21.84 -25.49
N GLY A 416 -31.92 21.16 -26.43
CA GLY A 416 -32.02 21.44 -27.86
C GLY A 416 -33.44 21.27 -28.41
N VAL A 417 -34.07 20.13 -28.10
CA VAL A 417 -35.45 19.83 -28.51
C VAL A 417 -36.45 20.79 -27.86
N ALA A 418 -36.30 21.09 -26.57
CA ALA A 418 -37.15 22.06 -25.87
C ALA A 418 -37.06 23.45 -26.49
N SER A 419 -35.85 23.92 -26.80
CA SER A 419 -35.60 25.22 -27.43
C SER A 419 -36.21 25.30 -28.83
N ALA A 420 -36.09 24.24 -29.64
CA ALA A 420 -36.73 24.15 -30.95
C ALA A 420 -38.26 24.18 -30.85
N GLY A 421 -38.84 23.51 -29.85
CA GLY A 421 -40.29 23.53 -29.59
C GLY A 421 -40.83 24.94 -29.26
N VAL A 422 -40.15 25.67 -28.36
CA VAL A 422 -40.51 27.06 -28.04
C VAL A 422 -40.26 27.99 -29.25
N GLY A 423 -39.18 27.76 -29.99
CA GLY A 423 -38.88 28.46 -31.24
C GLY A 423 -40.02 28.31 -32.26
N MET A 424 -40.54 27.10 -32.43
CA MET A 424 -41.67 26.81 -33.32
C MET A 424 -42.97 27.47 -32.87
N TRP A 425 -43.26 27.42 -31.57
CA TRP A 425 -44.44 28.10 -31.02
C TRP A 425 -44.41 29.61 -31.27
N THR A 426 -43.25 30.25 -31.07
CA THR A 426 -43.09 31.69 -31.33
C THR A 426 -43.23 32.03 -32.82
N THR A 427 -42.72 31.19 -33.73
CA THR A 427 -42.94 31.34 -35.18
C THR A 427 -44.43 31.26 -35.53
N LEU A 428 -45.14 30.27 -35.00
CA LEU A 428 -46.57 30.08 -35.26
C LEU A 428 -47.38 31.27 -34.75
N LYS A 429 -47.05 31.80 -33.57
CA LYS A 429 -47.68 32.99 -32.99
C LYS A 429 -47.43 34.25 -33.82
N ALA A 430 -46.22 34.42 -34.37
CA ALA A 430 -45.91 35.52 -35.28
C ALA A 430 -46.72 35.41 -36.59
N ARG A 431 -46.88 34.19 -37.11
CA ARG A 431 -47.67 33.90 -38.32
C ARG A 431 -49.17 34.16 -38.10
N ASP A 432 -49.71 33.77 -36.96
CA ASP A 432 -51.10 34.04 -36.58
C ASP A 432 -51.37 35.55 -36.46
N LEU A 433 -50.46 36.27 -35.80
CA LEU A 433 -50.50 37.73 -35.71
C LEU A 433 -50.47 38.42 -37.07
N ARG A 434 -49.73 37.87 -38.04
CA ARG A 434 -49.64 38.36 -39.42
C ARG A 434 -50.90 38.05 -40.23
N ASN A 435 -51.50 36.88 -40.04
CA ASN A 435 -52.68 36.45 -40.81
C ASN A 435 -53.97 37.10 -40.31
N GLY A 436 -54.05 37.48 -39.03
CA GLY A 436 -55.21 38.15 -38.44
C GLY A 436 -55.27 39.67 -38.65
N VAL A 437 -54.79 40.18 -39.80
CA VAL A 437 -54.76 41.61 -40.12
C VAL A 437 -55.99 42.00 -40.96
N PRO A 438 -56.95 42.77 -40.43
CA PRO A 438 -58.05 43.29 -41.22
C PRO A 438 -57.58 44.39 -42.19
N PRO A 439 -58.30 44.61 -43.32
CA PRO A 439 -57.84 45.49 -44.41
C PRO A 439 -57.73 46.97 -44.04
N ASN A 440 -58.31 47.40 -42.92
CA ASN A 440 -58.51 48.81 -42.55
C ASN A 440 -57.76 49.22 -41.27
N LEU A 441 -56.67 48.53 -40.93
CA LEU A 441 -55.98 48.72 -39.66
C LEU A 441 -55.32 50.11 -39.57
N PRO A 442 -55.54 50.90 -38.50
CA PRO A 442 -54.84 52.16 -38.27
C PRO A 442 -53.31 51.98 -38.26
N GLN A 443 -52.57 52.91 -38.87
CA GLN A 443 -51.11 52.84 -39.01
C GLN A 443 -50.36 52.68 -37.68
N GLN A 444 -50.86 53.30 -36.60
CA GLN A 444 -50.27 53.18 -35.26
C GLN A 444 -50.38 51.76 -34.69
N GLU A 445 -51.51 51.09 -34.92
CA GLU A 445 -51.72 49.69 -34.53
C GLU A 445 -50.92 48.74 -35.41
N ALA A 446 -50.80 49.03 -36.71
CA ALA A 446 -49.96 48.27 -37.63
C ALA A 446 -48.49 48.31 -37.19
N ALA A 447 -47.98 49.49 -36.81
CA ALA A 447 -46.61 49.66 -36.31
C ALA A 447 -46.38 48.94 -34.96
N ALA A 448 -47.35 48.97 -34.04
CA ALA A 448 -47.26 48.22 -32.78
C ALA A 448 -47.25 46.70 -33.01
N ARG A 449 -48.08 46.21 -33.93
CA ARG A 449 -48.16 44.78 -34.27
C ARG A 449 -46.91 44.29 -35.02
N ASN A 450 -46.38 45.10 -35.95
CA ASN A 450 -45.11 44.81 -36.63
C ASN A 450 -43.93 44.72 -35.65
N ARG A 451 -43.87 45.60 -34.64
CA ARG A 451 -42.87 45.49 -33.56
C ARG A 451 -42.99 44.17 -32.80
N ARG A 452 -44.21 43.70 -32.53
CA ARG A 452 -44.45 42.43 -31.84
C ARG A 452 -44.10 41.21 -32.70
N ILE A 453 -44.39 41.26 -34.00
CA ILE A 453 -44.00 40.23 -34.97
C ILE A 453 -42.46 40.16 -35.06
N ASN A 454 -41.79 41.31 -35.16
CA ASN A 454 -40.33 41.37 -35.19
C ASN A 454 -39.71 40.81 -33.91
N ALA A 455 -40.23 41.19 -32.74
CA ALA A 455 -39.78 40.63 -31.47
C ALA A 455 -39.93 39.10 -31.41
N LEU A 456 -41.07 38.55 -31.84
CA LEU A 456 -41.29 37.10 -31.89
C LEU A 456 -40.37 36.40 -32.90
N ASN A 457 -40.12 37.00 -34.07
CA ASN A 457 -39.19 36.46 -35.06
C ASN A 457 -37.74 36.46 -34.54
N THR A 458 -37.31 37.53 -33.86
CA THR A 458 -35.99 37.59 -33.23
C THR A 458 -35.85 36.54 -32.13
N THR A 459 -36.85 36.40 -31.25
CA THR A 459 -36.86 35.36 -30.21
C THR A 459 -36.81 33.95 -30.82
N SER A 460 -37.58 33.71 -31.89
CA SER A 460 -37.59 32.44 -32.60
C SER A 460 -36.22 32.10 -33.19
N GLY A 461 -35.56 33.06 -33.84
CA GLY A 461 -34.22 32.89 -34.40
C GLY A 461 -33.16 32.55 -33.34
N VAL A 462 -33.19 33.23 -32.18
CA VAL A 462 -32.29 32.94 -31.05
C VAL A 462 -32.52 31.53 -30.51
N LEU A 463 -33.79 31.12 -30.34
CA LEU A 463 -34.14 29.80 -29.80
C LEU A 463 -33.73 28.65 -30.74
N TYR A 464 -33.87 28.83 -32.06
CA TYR A 464 -33.37 27.84 -33.01
C TYR A 464 -31.83 27.77 -33.03
N GLY A 465 -31.14 28.91 -32.91
CA GLY A 465 -29.68 28.96 -32.82
C GLY A 465 -29.14 28.23 -31.58
N LEU A 466 -29.71 28.52 -30.40
CA LEU A 466 -29.38 27.84 -29.15
C LEU A 466 -29.73 26.34 -29.22
N GLY A 467 -30.89 26.01 -29.79
CA GLY A 467 -31.34 24.64 -29.97
C GLY A 467 -30.37 23.82 -30.85
N GLY A 468 -29.96 24.38 -32.00
CA GLY A 468 -29.00 23.74 -32.90
C GLY A 468 -27.62 23.54 -32.26
N ALA A 469 -27.10 24.54 -31.55
CA ALA A 469 -25.83 24.44 -30.85
C ALA A 469 -25.85 23.36 -29.76
N ALA A 470 -26.95 23.27 -28.99
CA ALA A 470 -27.12 22.25 -27.95
C ALA A 470 -27.22 20.82 -28.53
N VAL A 471 -27.93 20.64 -29.64
CA VAL A 471 -28.01 19.34 -30.33
C VAL A 471 -26.64 18.91 -30.86
N LEU A 472 -25.91 19.82 -31.51
CA LEU A 472 -24.57 19.54 -32.04
C LEU A 472 -23.58 19.22 -30.90
N GLY A 473 -23.60 19.99 -29.80
CA GLY A 473 -22.79 19.71 -28.62
C GLY A 473 -23.11 18.36 -27.99
N GLY A 474 -24.39 18.03 -27.86
CA GLY A 474 -24.84 16.71 -27.37
C GLY A 474 -24.37 15.57 -28.27
N ALA A 475 -24.50 15.70 -29.59
CA ALA A 475 -24.04 14.71 -30.55
C ALA A 475 -22.51 14.51 -30.54
N LEU A 476 -21.75 15.60 -30.44
CA LEU A 476 -20.29 15.55 -30.28
C LEU A 476 -19.90 14.84 -28.98
N LEU A 477 -20.60 15.10 -27.88
CA LEU A 477 -20.39 14.36 -26.63
C LEU A 477 -20.64 12.86 -26.77
N PHE A 478 -21.47 12.38 -27.69
CA PHE A 478 -21.62 10.94 -27.97
C PHE A 478 -20.59 10.37 -28.95
N LEU A 479 -20.13 11.16 -29.91
CA LEU A 479 -19.33 10.68 -31.05
C LEU A 479 -17.82 10.94 -30.90
N TRP A 480 -17.38 11.78 -29.96
CA TRP A 480 -15.97 12.16 -29.81
C TRP A 480 -15.11 11.03 -29.20
N PRO A 481 -13.89 10.75 -29.68
CA PRO A 481 -13.01 9.76 -29.08
C PRO A 481 -12.52 10.20 -27.69
N ASP A 482 -12.22 9.25 -26.80
CA ASP A 482 -11.71 9.54 -25.45
C ASP A 482 -10.28 10.09 -25.53
N THR A 483 -10.17 11.40 -25.64
CA THR A 483 -8.91 12.17 -25.68
C THR A 483 -9.07 13.43 -24.81
N ASP A 484 -7.97 13.97 -24.27
CA ASP A 484 -7.96 15.10 -23.33
C ASP A 484 -8.27 16.48 -23.96
N THR A 485 -8.88 16.51 -25.15
CA THR A 485 -9.31 17.75 -25.83
C THR A 485 -10.81 17.91 -25.73
N MET A 486 -11.26 19.05 -25.17
CA MET A 486 -12.67 19.37 -25.05
C MET A 486 -13.11 20.40 -26.11
N PRO A 487 -14.24 20.18 -26.79
CA PRO A 487 -14.81 21.17 -27.69
C PRO A 487 -15.46 22.32 -26.88
N LEU A 488 -15.13 23.55 -27.26
CA LEU A 488 -15.72 24.78 -26.72
C LEU A 488 -16.66 25.38 -27.78
N ALA A 489 -17.95 25.47 -27.47
CA ALA A 489 -18.92 26.18 -28.30
C ALA A 489 -19.05 27.64 -27.81
N THR A 490 -19.00 28.60 -28.73
CA THR A 490 -19.20 30.02 -28.44
C THR A 490 -20.43 30.55 -29.18
N LEU A 491 -21.14 31.49 -28.57
CA LEU A 491 -22.35 32.11 -29.13
C LEU A 491 -22.19 33.62 -29.13
N GLY A 492 -22.42 34.24 -30.29
CA GLY A 492 -22.46 35.68 -30.49
C GLY A 492 -23.76 36.12 -31.19
N SER A 493 -23.99 37.44 -31.23
CA SER A 493 -25.19 38.03 -31.86
C SER A 493 -25.28 37.80 -33.37
N GLU A 494 -24.19 37.37 -34.01
CA GLU A 494 -24.12 37.12 -35.46
C GLU A 494 -23.92 35.64 -35.84
N GLY A 495 -23.83 34.71 -34.87
CA GLY A 495 -23.67 33.28 -35.16
C GLY A 495 -23.10 32.45 -34.00
N ALA A 496 -22.93 31.15 -34.25
CA ALA A 496 -22.31 30.20 -33.34
C ALA A 496 -20.98 29.67 -33.91
N GLY A 497 -19.96 29.54 -33.06
CA GLY A 497 -18.63 29.01 -33.40
C GLY A 497 -18.25 27.79 -32.57
N LEU A 498 -17.37 26.94 -33.11
CA LEU A 498 -16.82 25.75 -32.45
C LEU A 498 -15.29 25.83 -32.45
N GLY A 499 -14.67 25.73 -31.27
CA GLY A 499 -13.22 25.68 -31.07
C GLY A 499 -12.82 24.46 -30.22
N LEU A 500 -11.51 24.17 -30.15
CA LEU A 500 -10.94 23.10 -29.33
C LEU A 500 -10.08 23.70 -28.23
N THR A 501 -10.18 23.17 -27.01
CA THR A 501 -9.31 23.54 -25.88
C THR A 501 -8.76 22.28 -25.23
N GLY A 502 -7.43 22.21 -25.03
CA GLY A 502 -6.74 21.08 -24.41
C GLY A 502 -5.23 21.29 -24.42
N ALA A 503 -4.48 20.53 -23.60
CA ALA A 503 -3.03 20.55 -23.62
C ALA A 503 -2.52 19.89 -24.91
N PHE A 504 -1.64 20.58 -25.64
CA PHE A 504 -0.96 20.06 -26.82
C PHE A 504 0.34 19.35 -26.45
#